data_AF-E8ZBR6-F1
#
_entry.id   AF-E8ZBR6-F1
#
_cell.length_a   1.000
_cell.length_b   1.000
_cell.length_c   1.000
_cell.angle_alpha   90.00
_cell.angle_beta   90.00
_cell.angle_gamma   90.00
#
_symmetry.space_group_name_H-M   'P 1'
#
loop_
_entity.id
_entity.type
_entity.pdbx_description
1 polymer ?
#
loop_
_entity_poly.entity_id
_entity_poly.type
_entity_poly.pdbx_seq_one_letter_code
_entity_poly.pdbx_strand_id
1 'polypeptide(L)'
;SILADYERVTTEGGRLSDILSGYIDPDDDGAAGPQEVEPETPQTTAKPAADDKDDEEEDDSDSEEEEGDGGPDPEVARMRFGAVAEQLEKAKKALKKHGRASQQAVEELEALAILFMPIKLVPKQYDALVERVRNALSQIRAQERAIMQLCVRDARMPRADFLRQFPNNETNLDWA
;
A
#
# COMPACT_ATOMS: atom_id res chain seq x y z
N SER A 1 7.18 -7.00 8.65
CA SER A 1 7.24 -7.21 7.17
C SER A 1 6.39 -8.41 6.95
N ILE A 2 5.48 -8.40 5.98
CA ILE A 2 4.46 -9.46 5.90
C ILE A 2 5.05 -10.88 5.86
N LEU A 3 6.21 -11.08 5.23
CA LEU A 3 6.95 -12.35 5.25
C LEU A 3 7.49 -12.72 6.64
N ALA A 4 8.00 -11.74 7.40
CA ALA A 4 8.47 -11.96 8.77
C ALA A 4 7.30 -12.19 9.75
N ASP A 5 6.16 -11.54 9.50
CA ASP A 5 4.93 -11.76 10.26
C ASP A 5 4.40 -13.19 9.99
N TYR A 6 4.45 -13.64 8.72
CA TYR A 6 4.17 -15.03 8.32
C TYR A 6 5.11 -16.03 8.99
N GLU A 7 6.42 -15.80 8.92
CA GLU A 7 7.42 -16.68 9.56
C GLU A 7 7.22 -16.79 11.08
N ARG A 8 6.91 -15.66 11.74
CA ARG A 8 6.59 -15.63 13.17
C ARG A 8 5.38 -16.50 13.47
N VAL A 9 4.28 -16.33 12.74
CA VAL A 9 3.05 -17.12 12.92
C VAL A 9 3.31 -18.61 12.69
N THR A 10 4.06 -18.99 11.66
CA THR A 10 4.35 -20.41 11.38
C THR A 10 5.31 -21.04 12.38
N THR A 11 6.23 -20.27 12.97
CA THR A 11 7.25 -20.78 13.90
C THR A 11 6.75 -20.80 15.35
N GLU A 12 5.99 -19.79 15.76
CA GLU A 12 5.50 -19.62 17.12
C GLU A 12 4.11 -20.25 17.34
N GLY A 13 3.52 -20.87 16.30
CA GLY A 13 2.23 -21.55 16.39
C GLY A 13 1.01 -20.62 16.40
N GLY A 14 1.12 -19.45 15.75
CA GLY A 14 0.00 -18.54 15.54
C GLY A 14 -0.99 -19.05 14.49
N ARG A 15 -2.08 -18.30 14.27
CA ARG A 15 -3.10 -18.65 13.25
C ARG A 15 -2.82 -17.91 11.94
N LEU A 16 -2.92 -18.59 10.81
CA LEU A 16 -2.78 -17.97 9.48
C LEU A 16 -3.87 -16.92 9.22
N SER A 17 -5.04 -17.09 9.83
CA SER A 17 -6.14 -16.12 9.82
C SER A 17 -5.80 -14.78 10.48
N ASP A 18 -4.69 -14.67 11.23
CA ASP A 18 -4.19 -13.39 11.75
C ASP A 18 -3.45 -12.56 10.69
N ILE A 19 -3.17 -13.15 9.53
CA ILE A 19 -2.36 -12.58 8.44
C ILE A 19 -3.15 -12.43 7.16
N LEU A 20 -3.85 -13.49 6.74
CA LEU A 20 -4.63 -13.50 5.51
C LEU A 20 -6.03 -14.07 5.75
N SER A 21 -7.00 -13.60 4.99
CA SER A 21 -8.36 -14.16 4.99
C SER A 21 -8.56 -15.14 3.84
N GLY A 22 -7.79 -15.05 2.76
CA GLY A 22 -7.92 -15.94 1.62
C GLY A 22 -7.04 -15.55 0.44
N TYR A 23 -7.43 -16.01 -0.76
CA TYR A 23 -6.74 -15.72 -2.00
C TYR A 23 -7.72 -15.16 -3.02
N ILE A 24 -7.29 -14.13 -3.75
CA ILE A 24 -8.03 -13.58 -4.89
C ILE A 24 -7.66 -14.43 -6.11
N ASP A 25 -8.67 -14.88 -6.84
CA ASP A 25 -8.47 -15.50 -8.15
C ASP A 25 -8.20 -14.38 -9.16
N PRO A 26 -7.07 -14.40 -9.91
CA PRO A 26 -6.80 -13.40 -10.95
C PRO A 26 -7.88 -13.32 -12.05
N ASP A 27 -8.74 -14.34 -12.20
CA ASP A 27 -9.84 -14.37 -13.16
C ASP A 27 -11.21 -14.00 -12.55
N ASP A 28 -11.28 -13.70 -11.24
CA ASP A 28 -12.49 -13.20 -10.58
C ASP A 28 -12.51 -11.67 -10.64
N ASP A 29 -13.52 -11.09 -11.30
CA ASP A 29 -13.63 -9.69 -11.75
C ASP A 29 -13.77 -8.64 -10.62
N GLY A 30 -13.06 -8.80 -9.50
CA GLY A 30 -12.93 -7.76 -8.48
C GLY A 30 -14.19 -7.47 -7.67
N ALA A 31 -15.19 -8.36 -7.67
CA ALA A 31 -16.38 -8.21 -6.83
C ALA A 31 -16.07 -8.19 -5.31
N ALA A 32 -14.87 -8.62 -4.91
CA ALA A 32 -14.36 -8.55 -3.55
C ALA A 32 -13.09 -7.68 -3.40
N GLY A 33 -12.91 -6.67 -4.26
CA GLY A 33 -11.90 -5.64 -4.04
C GLY A 33 -12.16 -4.89 -2.71
N PRO A 34 -11.12 -4.36 -2.02
CA PRO A 34 -11.37 -3.42 -0.95
C PRO A 34 -12.17 -2.27 -1.53
N GLN A 35 -13.35 -1.99 -0.94
CA GLN A 35 -14.18 -0.84 -1.32
C GLN A 35 -13.26 0.36 -1.53
N GLU A 36 -13.25 0.86 -2.75
CA GLU A 36 -12.52 2.05 -3.14
C GLU A 36 -13.04 3.19 -2.27
N VAL A 37 -12.34 3.48 -1.19
CA VAL A 37 -12.62 4.66 -0.37
C VAL A 37 -12.33 5.86 -1.24
N GLU A 38 -13.38 6.37 -1.88
CA GLU A 38 -13.35 7.63 -2.61
C GLU A 38 -12.66 8.69 -1.72
N PRO A 39 -11.69 9.44 -2.25
CA PRO A 39 -11.11 10.53 -1.48
C PRO A 39 -12.19 11.59 -1.27
N GLU A 40 -12.73 11.67 -0.05
CA GLU A 40 -13.63 12.75 0.36
C GLU A 40 -12.96 14.10 0.04
N THR A 41 -13.49 14.78 -0.97
CA THR A 41 -13.12 16.17 -1.26
C THR A 41 -13.83 17.06 -0.23
N PRO A 42 -13.11 17.91 0.53
CA PRO A 42 -13.75 18.82 1.48
C PRO A 42 -14.44 19.95 0.70
N GLN A 43 -15.75 19.81 0.45
CA GLN A 43 -16.58 20.92 -0.03
C GLN A 43 -17.21 21.65 1.16
N THR A 44 -16.86 22.92 1.24
CA THR A 44 -17.37 23.90 2.20
C THR A 44 -18.77 24.39 1.84
N THR A 45 -19.53 24.74 2.89
CA THR A 45 -20.64 25.72 2.99
C THR A 45 -22.11 25.26 2.95
N ALA A 46 -22.76 25.54 4.09
CA ALA A 46 -24.11 26.09 4.30
C ALA A 46 -25.38 25.21 4.09
N LYS A 47 -26.04 24.90 5.22
CA LYS A 47 -27.51 24.70 5.37
C LYS A 47 -28.26 26.01 5.01
N PRO A 48 -29.58 26.03 4.64
CA PRO A 48 -30.65 25.28 5.33
C PRO A 48 -31.90 24.77 4.54
N ALA A 49 -32.61 23.83 5.19
CA ALA A 49 -34.07 23.65 5.35
C ALA A 49 -35.02 23.02 4.29
N ALA A 50 -35.85 22.09 4.83
CA ALA A 50 -37.20 21.57 4.49
C ALA A 50 -37.30 20.53 3.34
N ASP A 51 -37.58 19.24 3.59
CA ASP A 51 -38.82 18.55 4.04
C ASP A 51 -39.62 18.02 2.82
N ASP A 52 -39.56 16.70 2.54
CA ASP A 52 -40.70 15.83 2.20
C ASP A 52 -40.27 14.35 2.08
N LYS A 53 -41.24 13.46 2.30
CA LYS A 53 -41.18 12.02 2.65
C LYS A 53 -41.11 11.04 1.47
N ASP A 54 -40.55 9.85 1.73
CA ASP A 54 -41.00 8.47 1.35
C ASP A 54 -39.82 7.54 1.73
N ASP A 55 -39.88 6.72 2.80
CA ASP A 55 -40.53 5.40 2.90
C ASP A 55 -40.25 4.48 1.71
N GLU A 56 -39.33 3.51 1.89
CA GLU A 56 -39.47 2.09 1.51
C GLU A 56 -38.14 1.32 1.70
N GLU A 57 -38.15 0.47 2.74
CA GLU A 57 -37.46 -0.83 2.91
C GLU A 57 -35.92 -0.91 2.84
N GLU A 58 -35.29 -0.85 4.03
CA GLU A 58 -34.01 -1.52 4.31
C GLU A 58 -34.21 -3.04 4.25
N ASP A 59 -33.90 -3.64 3.10
CA ASP A 59 -33.58 -5.06 3.00
C ASP A 59 -32.14 -5.27 3.47
N ASP A 60 -31.99 -5.40 4.79
CA ASP A 60 -30.81 -5.93 5.47
C ASP A 60 -30.67 -7.43 5.13
N SER A 61 -30.29 -7.71 3.88
CA SER A 61 -29.79 -9.02 3.50
C SER A 61 -28.30 -9.05 3.82
N ASP A 62 -28.01 -9.19 5.11
CA ASP A 62 -26.76 -9.75 5.64
C ASP A 62 -26.61 -11.16 5.05
N SER A 63 -26.12 -11.22 3.81
CA SER A 63 -25.56 -12.44 3.24
C SER A 63 -24.20 -12.65 3.89
N GLU A 64 -24.25 -13.13 5.14
CA GLU A 64 -23.22 -13.96 5.72
C GLU A 64 -23.05 -15.17 4.80
N GLU A 65 -22.26 -15.00 3.73
CA GLU A 65 -21.63 -16.15 3.07
C GLU A 65 -20.71 -16.76 4.12
N GLU A 66 -21.26 -17.80 4.73
CA GLU A 66 -20.64 -18.79 5.60
C GLU A 66 -19.34 -19.31 4.94
N GLU A 67 -18.24 -18.55 5.09
CA GLU A 67 -16.88 -19.03 4.88
C GLU A 67 -16.67 -20.16 5.90
N GLY A 68 -16.96 -21.39 5.46
CA GLY A 68 -16.90 -22.59 6.28
C GLY A 68 -15.60 -22.66 7.07
N ASP A 69 -15.76 -22.82 8.39
CA ASP A 69 -14.90 -23.27 9.51
C ASP A 69 -13.51 -23.90 9.21
N GLY A 70 -12.76 -23.36 8.27
CA GLY A 70 -11.48 -23.87 7.79
C GLY A 70 -10.66 -22.70 7.29
N GLY A 71 -9.92 -22.07 8.20
CA GLY A 71 -9.01 -20.97 7.86
C GLY A 71 -8.07 -21.31 6.69
N PRO A 72 -7.38 -20.30 6.13
CA PRO A 72 -6.59 -20.43 4.90
C PRO A 72 -5.66 -21.64 4.91
N ASP A 73 -5.69 -22.42 3.83
CA ASP A 73 -4.93 -23.67 3.70
C ASP A 73 -3.42 -23.42 3.94
N PRO A 74 -2.83 -24.02 5.00
CA PRO A 74 -1.42 -23.85 5.33
C PRO A 74 -0.46 -24.28 4.21
N GLU A 75 -0.81 -25.29 3.41
CA GLU A 75 0.04 -25.75 2.32
C GLU A 75 0.09 -24.74 1.18
N VAL A 76 -1.07 -24.18 0.81
CA VAL A 76 -1.18 -23.12 -0.19
C VAL A 76 -0.49 -21.85 0.28
N ALA A 77 -0.67 -21.49 1.56
CA ALA A 77 0.01 -20.34 2.16
C ALA A 77 1.53 -20.51 2.07
N ARG A 78 2.05 -21.68 2.44
CA ARG A 78 3.49 -21.98 2.35
C ARG A 78 4.02 -21.88 0.93
N MET A 79 3.27 -22.37 -0.06
CA MET A 79 3.68 -22.26 -1.47
C MET A 79 3.70 -20.80 -1.94
N ARG A 80 2.65 -20.03 -1.68
CA ARG A 80 2.54 -18.63 -2.13
C ARG A 80 3.55 -17.72 -1.42
N PHE A 81 3.64 -17.78 -0.09
CA PHE A 81 4.62 -16.99 0.67
C PHE A 81 6.06 -17.42 0.36
N GLY A 82 6.29 -18.72 0.07
CA GLY A 82 7.57 -19.21 -0.42
C GLY A 82 7.97 -18.59 -1.77
N ALA A 83 7.05 -18.58 -2.74
CA ALA A 83 7.27 -17.96 -4.04
C ALA A 83 7.56 -16.44 -3.92
N VAL A 84 6.80 -15.74 -3.06
CA VAL A 84 7.03 -14.32 -2.76
C VAL A 84 8.42 -14.10 -2.13
N ALA A 85 8.83 -14.96 -1.18
CA ALA A 85 10.15 -14.88 -0.56
C ALA A 85 11.29 -15.06 -1.57
N GLU A 86 11.20 -16.07 -2.43
CA GLU A 86 12.19 -16.33 -3.47
C GLU A 86 12.29 -15.18 -4.48
N GLN A 87 11.14 -14.68 -4.93
CA GLN A 87 11.08 -13.56 -5.87
C GLN A 87 11.59 -12.26 -5.25
N LEU A 88 11.34 -12.04 -3.96
CA LEU A 88 11.88 -10.89 -3.23
C LEU A 88 13.42 -10.92 -3.20
N GLU A 89 14.03 -12.08 -3.01
CA GLU A 89 15.50 -12.20 -3.05
C GLU A 89 16.08 -11.94 -4.44
N LYS A 90 15.40 -12.35 -5.52
CA LYS A 90 15.78 -11.98 -6.89
C LYS A 90 15.68 -10.47 -7.12
N ALA A 91 14.57 -9.86 -6.73
CA ALA A 91 14.36 -8.42 -6.82
C ALA A 91 15.44 -7.64 -6.03
N LYS A 92 15.77 -8.07 -4.81
CA LYS A 92 16.86 -7.46 -4.02
C LYS A 92 18.22 -7.56 -4.71
N LYS A 93 18.54 -8.70 -5.32
CA LYS A 93 19.80 -8.89 -6.08
C LYS A 93 19.84 -7.99 -7.31
N ALA A 94 18.74 -7.90 -8.05
CA ALA A 94 18.63 -7.02 -9.22
C ALA A 94 18.79 -5.55 -8.82
N LEU A 95 18.10 -5.11 -7.76
CA LEU A 95 18.19 -3.76 -7.21
C LEU A 95 19.63 -3.40 -6.79
N LYS A 96 20.34 -4.32 -6.13
CA LYS A 96 21.72 -4.10 -5.70
C LYS A 96 22.70 -4.02 -6.89
N LYS A 97 22.47 -4.80 -7.94
CA LYS A 97 23.39 -4.93 -9.08
C LYS A 97 23.19 -3.84 -10.14
N HIS A 98 21.93 -3.48 -10.41
CA HIS A 98 21.57 -2.62 -11.55
C HIS A 98 20.97 -1.28 -11.13
N GLY A 99 20.62 -1.10 -9.85
CA GLY A 99 19.93 0.08 -9.35
C GLY A 99 18.41 -0.01 -9.51
N ARG A 100 17.67 0.88 -8.84
CA ARG A 100 16.20 0.83 -8.78
C ARG A 100 15.50 1.20 -10.10
N ALA A 101 16.12 2.05 -10.91
CA ALA A 101 15.55 2.53 -12.16
C ALA A 101 15.91 1.67 -13.38
N SER A 102 16.61 0.55 -13.20
CA SER A 102 16.96 -0.32 -14.32
C SER A 102 15.78 -1.19 -14.75
N GLN A 103 15.70 -1.48 -16.05
CA GLN A 103 14.67 -2.34 -16.62
C GLN A 103 14.62 -3.71 -15.92
N GLN A 104 15.78 -4.30 -15.63
CA GLN A 104 15.85 -5.60 -14.94
C GLN A 104 15.31 -5.55 -13.52
N ALA A 105 15.52 -4.45 -12.79
CA ALA A 105 14.99 -4.31 -11.44
C ALA A 105 13.48 -4.08 -11.46
N VAL A 106 12.97 -3.34 -12.45
CA VAL A 106 11.53 -3.11 -12.65
C VAL A 106 10.82 -4.43 -12.95
N GLU A 107 11.33 -5.24 -13.90
CA GLU A 107 10.75 -6.54 -14.26
C GLU A 107 10.66 -7.49 -13.05
N GLU A 108 11.72 -7.58 -12.24
CA GLU A 108 11.73 -8.45 -11.05
C GLU A 108 10.78 -7.94 -9.95
N LEU A 109 10.59 -6.62 -9.84
CA LEU A 109 9.63 -6.00 -8.92
C LEU A 109 8.18 -6.17 -9.38
N GLU A 110 7.91 -6.09 -10.68
CA GLU A 110 6.60 -6.38 -11.26
C GLU A 110 6.23 -7.85 -11.05
N ALA A 111 7.17 -8.77 -11.32
CA ALA A 111 6.98 -10.19 -11.03
C ALA A 111 6.70 -10.46 -9.53
N LEU A 112 7.39 -9.73 -8.64
CA LEU A 112 7.09 -9.80 -7.21
C LEU A 112 5.67 -9.30 -6.89
N ALA A 113 5.22 -8.21 -7.52
CA ALA A 113 3.88 -7.68 -7.33
C ALA A 113 2.80 -8.68 -7.80
N ILE A 114 3.00 -9.32 -8.95
CA ILE A 114 2.08 -10.34 -9.49
C ILE A 114 1.90 -11.51 -8.53
N LEU A 115 2.97 -11.94 -7.85
CA LEU A 115 2.88 -13.01 -6.85
C LEU A 115 2.21 -12.55 -5.53
N PHE A 116 2.32 -11.26 -5.20
CA PHE A 116 1.82 -10.71 -3.94
C PHE A 116 0.34 -10.29 -4.01
N MET A 117 -0.11 -9.73 -5.14
CA MET A 117 -1.49 -9.24 -5.33
C MET A 117 -2.58 -10.26 -4.98
N PRO A 118 -2.46 -11.55 -5.33
CA PRO A 118 -3.52 -12.53 -5.07
C PRO A 118 -3.67 -12.93 -3.59
N ILE A 119 -2.86 -12.39 -2.67
CA ILE A 119 -2.93 -12.72 -1.24
C ILE A 119 -3.84 -11.70 -0.55
N LYS A 120 -5.04 -12.12 -0.13
CA LYS A 120 -5.99 -11.27 0.59
C LYS A 120 -5.58 -11.14 2.05
N LEU A 121 -4.93 -10.03 2.38
CA LEU A 121 -4.50 -9.72 3.74
C LEU A 121 -5.70 -9.36 4.62
N VAL A 122 -5.61 -9.68 5.92
CA VAL A 122 -6.60 -9.17 6.87
C VAL A 122 -6.51 -7.63 6.99
N PRO A 123 -7.63 -6.93 7.24
CA PRO A 123 -7.67 -5.46 7.27
C PRO A 123 -6.57 -4.84 8.13
N LYS A 124 -6.33 -5.39 9.32
CA LYS A 124 -5.29 -4.94 10.25
C LYS A 124 -3.88 -4.94 9.63
N GLN A 125 -3.53 -5.97 8.85
CA GLN A 125 -2.22 -6.05 8.21
C GLN A 125 -2.15 -5.10 7.00
N TYR A 126 -3.24 -5.01 6.24
CA TYR A 126 -3.36 -4.08 5.13
C TYR A 126 -3.17 -2.62 5.59
N ASP A 127 -3.90 -2.20 6.63
CA ASP A 127 -3.82 -0.85 7.19
C ASP A 127 -2.42 -0.51 7.68
N ALA A 128 -1.75 -1.45 8.36
CA ALA A 128 -0.37 -1.26 8.81
C ALA A 128 0.61 -1.05 7.64
N LEU A 129 0.39 -1.73 6.51
CA LEU A 129 1.18 -1.52 5.29
C LEU A 129 0.89 -0.15 4.65
N VAL A 130 -0.38 0.23 4.54
CA VAL A 130 -0.78 1.53 4.00
C VAL A 130 -0.23 2.67 4.85
N GLU A 131 -0.33 2.56 6.17
CA GLU A 131 0.19 3.55 7.12
C GLU A 131 1.71 3.70 6.96
N ARG A 132 2.45 2.60 6.79
CA ARG A 132 3.89 2.65 6.55
C ARG A 132 4.24 3.44 5.29
N VAL A 133 3.49 3.26 4.21
CA VAL A 133 3.68 4.02 2.94
C VAL A 133 3.36 5.50 3.15
N ARG A 134 2.23 5.81 3.77
CA ARG A 134 1.82 7.19 4.09
C ARG A 134 2.86 7.91 4.96
N ASN A 135 3.39 7.21 5.96
CA ASN A 135 4.43 7.73 6.85
C ASN A 135 5.74 8.02 6.09
N ALA A 136 6.17 7.13 5.19
CA ALA A 136 7.34 7.38 4.35
C ALA A 136 7.16 8.63 3.46
N LEU A 137 5.98 8.77 2.84
CA LEU A 137 5.66 9.96 2.02
C LEU A 137 5.63 11.24 2.86
N SER A 138 5.05 11.18 4.07
CA SER A 138 5.00 12.30 4.99
C SER A 138 6.41 12.76 5.40
N GLN A 139 7.32 11.82 5.65
CA GLN A 139 8.73 12.11 5.94
C GLN A 139 9.42 12.78 4.76
N ILE A 140 9.24 12.27 3.53
CA ILE A 140 9.80 12.89 2.32
C ILE A 140 9.34 14.35 2.19
N ARG A 141 8.03 14.59 2.28
CA ARG A 141 7.45 15.95 2.23
C ARG A 141 7.93 16.86 3.36
N ALA A 142 8.22 16.30 4.53
CA ALA A 142 8.80 17.06 5.64
C ALA A 142 10.22 17.52 5.30
N GLN A 143 11.05 16.65 4.72
CA GLN A 143 12.40 17.01 4.28
C GLN A 143 12.39 18.00 3.13
N GLU A 144 11.55 17.80 2.11
CA GLU A 144 11.39 18.74 1.00
C GLU A 144 11.01 20.15 1.49
N ARG A 145 10.06 20.24 2.43
CA ARG A 145 9.68 21.53 3.05
C ARG A 145 10.81 22.14 3.87
N ALA A 146 11.56 21.34 4.63
CA ALA A 146 12.69 21.81 5.40
C ALA A 146 13.79 22.38 4.49
N ILE A 147 14.13 21.68 3.40
CA ILE A 147 15.09 22.13 2.39
C ILE A 147 14.61 23.42 1.73
N MET A 148 13.34 23.46 1.29
CA MET A 148 12.76 24.68 0.71
C MET A 148 12.84 25.86 1.68
N GLN A 149 12.56 25.64 2.97
CA GLN A 149 12.63 26.68 3.99
C GLN A 149 14.06 27.22 4.14
N LEU A 150 15.05 26.34 4.20
CA LEU A 150 16.46 26.72 4.32
C LEU A 150 16.94 27.49 3.08
N CYS A 151 16.65 26.99 1.87
CA CYS A 151 17.09 27.65 0.64
C CYS A 151 16.39 29.00 0.41
N VAL A 152 15.06 29.05 0.55
CA VAL A 152 14.27 30.24 0.18
C VAL A 152 14.28 31.30 1.28
N ARG A 153 14.08 30.92 2.56
CA ARG A 153 14.02 31.89 3.66
C ARG A 153 15.42 32.25 4.15
N ASP A 154 16.24 31.25 4.45
CA ASP A 154 17.48 31.45 5.21
C ASP A 154 18.64 31.82 4.27
N ALA A 155 18.80 31.13 3.13
CA ALA A 155 19.79 31.45 2.09
C ALA A 155 19.30 32.49 1.05
N ARG A 156 18.06 32.99 1.18
CA ARG A 156 17.47 34.04 0.31
C ARG A 156 17.40 33.69 -1.18
N MET A 157 17.34 32.40 -1.53
CA MET A 157 17.08 31.98 -2.91
C MET A 157 15.66 32.38 -3.34
N PRO A 158 15.45 32.93 -4.55
CA PRO A 158 14.11 33.13 -5.08
C PRO A 158 13.34 31.81 -5.17
N ARG A 159 12.11 31.78 -4.66
CA ARG A 159 11.28 30.56 -4.65
C ARG A 159 11.08 29.94 -6.04
N ALA A 160 10.94 30.78 -7.07
CA ALA A 160 10.78 30.33 -8.45
C ALA A 160 12.01 29.55 -8.94
N ASP A 161 13.21 29.96 -8.55
CA ASP A 161 14.44 29.27 -8.92
C ASP A 161 14.58 27.94 -8.20
N PHE A 162 14.23 27.89 -6.91
CA PHE A 162 14.20 26.64 -6.15
C PHE A 162 13.26 25.61 -6.80
N LEU A 163 12.01 26.02 -7.09
CA LEU A 163 11.01 25.13 -7.69
C LEU A 163 11.39 24.66 -9.11
N ARG A 164 12.20 25.44 -9.84
CA ARG A 164 12.72 25.05 -11.15
C ARG A 164 13.90 24.09 -11.06
N GLN A 165 14.77 24.24 -10.07
CA GLN A 165 16.06 23.54 -10.01
C GLN A 165 16.06 22.31 -9.11
N PHE A 166 15.27 22.30 -8.04
CA PHE A 166 15.28 21.23 -7.05
C PHE A 166 14.72 19.90 -7.56
N PRO A 167 13.64 19.86 -8.38
CA PRO A 167 13.15 18.60 -8.92
C PRO A 167 14.23 17.88 -9.74
N ASN A 168 14.37 16.57 -9.53
CA ASN A 168 15.43 15.68 -10.05
C ASN A 168 16.83 15.85 -9.44
N ASN A 169 16.99 16.76 -8.48
CA ASN A 169 18.24 16.96 -7.74
C ASN A 169 18.08 16.65 -6.24
N GLU A 170 16.99 16.01 -5.83
CA GLU A 170 16.61 15.82 -4.43
C GLU A 170 17.67 15.03 -3.63
N THR A 171 18.43 14.17 -4.32
CA THR A 171 19.51 13.38 -3.73
C THR A 171 20.90 13.77 -4.22
N ASN A 172 21.01 14.80 -5.07
CA ASN A 172 22.28 15.24 -5.64
C ASN A 172 22.99 16.21 -4.69
N LEU A 173 24.11 15.78 -4.11
CA LEU A 173 24.89 16.59 -3.18
C LEU A 173 25.67 17.72 -3.88
N ASP A 174 25.86 17.63 -5.20
CA ASP A 174 26.60 18.60 -6.02
C ASP A 174 25.66 19.60 -6.74
N TRP A 175 24.39 19.65 -6.34
CA TRP A 175 23.35 20.45 -7.00
C TRP A 175 23.50 21.98 -6.82
N ALA A 176 24.35 22.45 -5.90
CA ALA A 176 24.53 23.87 -5.59
C ALA A 176 26.00 24.31 -5.62
#